data_AF-A0A538P5F3-F1
#
_entry.id   AF-A0A538P5F3-F1
#
_cell.length_a   1.000
_cell.length_b   1.000
_cell.length_c   1.000
_cell.angle_alpha   90.00
_cell.angle_beta   90.00
_cell.angle_gamma   90.00
#
_symmetry.space_group_name_H-M   'P 1'
#
loop_
_entity.id
_entity.type
_entity.pdbx_description
1 polymer ?
#
loop_
_entity_poly.entity_id
_entity_poly.type
_entity_poly.pdbx_seq_one_letter_code
_entity_poly.pdbx_strand_id
1 'polypeptide(L)'
;MAQSHFKSFKEAVQTSALIVSVLFLVEAADMILQRGQRLTLTGLGIVPRTVAGLAGIAFSPLLHASPAHLLANALPLFVLLVLLFWDRHYYPALTLASIWFFSGLGT
;
A
#
# COMPACT_ATOMS: atom_id res chain seq x y z
N MET A 1 -10.93 -7.09 -27.57
CA MET A 1 -10.75 -5.69 -27.09
C MET A 1 -11.48 -5.57 -25.77
N ALA A 2 -10.76 -5.62 -24.64
CA ALA A 2 -11.37 -5.42 -23.33
C ALA A 2 -11.70 -3.93 -23.19
N GLN A 3 -12.98 -3.60 -23.06
CA GLN A 3 -13.44 -2.27 -22.68
C GLN A 3 -12.87 -2.00 -21.28
N SER A 4 -11.77 -1.24 -21.19
CA SER A 4 -11.32 -0.73 -19.89
C SER A 4 -12.35 0.28 -19.44
N HIS A 5 -13.23 -0.13 -18.53
CA HIS A 5 -14.19 0.76 -17.90
C HIS A 5 -13.40 1.82 -17.10
N PHE A 6 -13.16 2.97 -17.72
CA PHE A 6 -12.43 4.06 -17.10
C PHE A 6 -13.23 4.56 -15.89
N LYS A 7 -12.51 4.83 -14.80
CA LYS A 7 -13.12 5.39 -13.61
C LYS A 7 -13.38 6.87 -13.82
N SER A 8 -14.59 7.31 -13.51
CA SER A 8 -14.87 8.73 -13.29
C SER A 8 -13.99 9.29 -12.18
N PHE A 9 -13.82 10.60 -12.13
CA PHE A 9 -13.07 11.24 -11.04
C PHE A 9 -13.57 10.83 -9.65
N LYS A 10 -14.89 10.75 -9.48
CA LYS A 10 -15.52 10.30 -8.23
C LYS A 10 -15.09 8.88 -7.87
N GLU A 11 -15.08 7.96 -8.83
CA GLU A 11 -14.65 6.57 -8.60
C GLU A 11 -13.14 6.48 -8.32
N ALA A 12 -12.32 7.31 -8.97
CA ALA A 12 -10.89 7.39 -8.70
C ALA A 12 -10.62 7.88 -7.26
N VAL A 13 -11.33 8.92 -6.83
CA VAL A 13 -11.30 9.42 -5.45
C VAL A 13 -11.76 8.35 -4.46
N GLN A 14 -12.89 7.69 -4.70
CA GLN A 14 -13.40 6.63 -3.82
C GLN A 14 -12.45 5.45 -3.73
N THR A 15 -11.86 5.02 -4.85
CA THR A 15 -10.88 3.93 -4.88
C THR A 15 -9.62 4.30 -4.10
N SER A 16 -9.12 5.51 -4.31
CA SER A 16 -7.90 6.00 -3.64
C SER A 16 -8.12 6.16 -2.13
N ALA A 17 -9.27 6.70 -1.74
CA ALA A 17 -9.67 6.80 -0.34
C ALA A 17 -9.79 5.42 0.31
N LEU A 18 -10.39 4.45 -0.38
CA LEU A 18 -10.49 3.07 0.09
C LEU A 18 -9.12 2.44 0.33
N ILE A 19 -8.19 2.55 -0.63
CA ILE A 19 -6.83 2.01 -0.50
C ILE A 19 -6.12 2.64 0.70
N VAL A 20 -6.14 3.96 0.83
CA VAL A 20 -5.52 4.67 1.96
C VAL A 20 -6.18 4.23 3.28
N SER A 21 -7.51 4.09 3.31
CA SER A 21 -8.23 3.64 4.49
C SER A 21 -7.83 2.23 4.91
N VAL A 22 -7.59 1.32 3.95
CA VAL A 22 -7.07 -0.03 4.23
C VAL A 22 -5.70 0.04 4.91
N LEU A 23 -4.80 0.94 4.49
CA LEU A 23 -3.51 1.11 5.16
C LEU A 23 -3.66 1.57 6.61
N PHE A 24 -4.59 2.50 6.88
CA PHE A 24 -4.90 2.92 8.26
C PHE A 24 -5.51 1.79 9.08
N LEU A 25 -6.36 0.95 8.50
CA LEU A 25 -6.93 -0.21 9.19
C LEU A 25 -5.85 -1.24 9.53
N VAL A 26 -4.89 -1.48 8.63
CA VAL A 26 -3.75 -2.36 8.89
C VAL A 26 -2.89 -1.82 10.03
N GLU A 27 -2.53 -0.53 10.00
CA GLU A 27 -1.76 0.12 11.06
C GLU A 27 -2.52 0.08 12.41
N ALA A 28 -3.82 0.36 12.42
CA ALA A 28 -4.64 0.29 13.62
C ALA A 28 -4.70 -1.13 14.19
N ALA A 29 -4.83 -2.14 13.32
CA ALA A 29 -4.79 -3.55 13.72
C ALA A 29 -3.44 -3.90 14.35
N ASP A 30 -2.33 -3.47 13.75
CA ASP A 30 -0.99 -3.67 14.31
C ASP A 30 -0.86 -3.03 15.70
N MET A 31 -1.31 -1.79 15.87
CA MET A 31 -1.29 -1.11 17.17
C MET A 31 -2.11 -1.84 18.24
N ILE A 32 -3.26 -2.43 17.88
CA ILE A 32 -4.11 -3.20 18.78
C ILE A 32 -3.41 -4.51 19.18
N LEU A 33 -2.81 -5.22 18.22
CA LEU A 33 -2.08 -6.48 18.46
C LEU A 33 -0.85 -6.25 19.34
N GLN A 34 -0.11 -5.16 19.12
CA GLN A 34 1.04 -4.78 19.93
C GLN A 34 0.64 -4.51 21.39
N ARG A 35 -0.47 -3.80 21.61
CA ARG A 35 -0.98 -3.50 22.97
C ARG A 35 -1.58 -4.72 23.67
N GLY A 36 -2.34 -5.54 22.95
CA GLY A 36 -3.11 -6.65 23.54
C GLY A 36 -2.33 -7.94 23.73
N GLN A 37 -1.41 -8.27 22.80
CA GLN A 37 -0.75 -9.57 22.74
C GLN A 37 0.78 -9.47 22.65
N ARG A 38 1.36 -8.26 22.64
CA ARG A 38 2.79 -8.02 22.32
C ARG A 38 3.24 -8.64 20.99
N LEU A 39 2.30 -8.83 20.07
CA LEU A 39 2.56 -9.31 18.71
C LEU A 39 2.70 -8.11 17.77
N THR A 40 3.49 -8.26 16.72
CA THR A 40 3.73 -7.21 15.73
C THR A 40 3.63 -7.77 14.32
N LEU A 41 2.89 -7.08 13.46
CA LEU A 41 2.83 -7.32 12.03
C LEU A 41 4.10 -6.82 11.32
N THR A 42 4.87 -5.93 11.96
CA THR A 42 6.15 -5.42 11.43
C THR A 42 7.16 -6.55 11.16
N GLY A 43 7.04 -7.68 11.86
CA GLY A 43 7.84 -8.89 11.61
C GLY A 43 7.58 -9.56 10.24
N LEU A 44 6.50 -9.19 9.55
CA LEU A 44 6.20 -9.59 8.17
C LEU A 44 6.79 -8.61 7.13
N GLY A 45 7.53 -7.59 7.57
CA GLY A 45 8.23 -6.66 6.71
C GLY A 45 9.47 -7.27 6.03
N ILE A 46 10.12 -6.49 5.18
CA ILE A 46 11.37 -6.90 4.52
C ILE A 46 12.47 -6.98 5.57
N VAL A 47 13.11 -8.14 5.66
CA VAL A 47 14.32 -8.37 6.47
C VAL A 47 15.47 -8.73 5.53
N PRO A 48 16.38 -7.78 5.25
CA PRO A 48 17.43 -7.97 4.25
C PRO A 48 18.28 -9.21 4.52
N ARG A 49 18.73 -9.87 3.44
CA ARG A 49 19.65 -11.02 3.47
C ARG A 49 19.11 -12.24 4.23
N THR A 50 17.80 -12.38 4.34
CA THR A 50 17.15 -13.57 4.94
C THR A 50 16.08 -14.13 4.02
N VAL A 51 15.92 -15.46 4.00
CA VAL A 51 14.86 -16.12 3.23
C VAL A 51 13.47 -15.78 3.80
N ALA A 52 13.35 -15.72 5.12
CA ALA A 52 12.10 -15.33 5.79
C ALA A 52 11.64 -13.91 5.42
N GLY A 53 12.60 -12.99 5.22
CA GLY A 53 12.32 -11.61 4.80
C GLY A 53 11.74 -11.46 3.39
N LEU A 54 11.77 -12.52 2.55
CA LEU A 54 11.14 -12.50 1.23
C LEU A 54 9.61 -12.39 1.32
N ALA A 55 8.99 -12.87 2.41
CA ALA A 55 7.59 -12.62 2.69
C ALA A 55 7.28 -11.11 2.71
N GLY A 56 8.25 -10.31 3.13
CA GLY A 56 8.20 -8.85 3.12
C GLY A 56 7.89 -8.23 1.77
N ILE A 57 8.24 -8.86 0.65
CA ILE A 57 7.91 -8.32 -0.70
C ILE A 57 6.38 -8.25 -0.88
N ALA A 58 5.65 -9.22 -0.33
CA ALA A 58 4.19 -9.24 -0.43
C ALA A 58 3.52 -8.31 0.58
N PHE A 59 4.08 -8.15 1.78
CA PHE A 59 3.40 -7.47 2.89
C PHE A 59 3.92 -6.06 3.18
N SER A 60 5.15 -5.71 2.82
CA SER A 60 5.74 -4.41 3.17
C SER A 60 4.97 -3.21 2.64
N PRO A 61 4.30 -3.23 1.47
CA PRO A 61 3.50 -2.07 1.04
C PRO A 61 2.31 -1.76 1.95
N LEU A 62 1.91 -2.72 2.80
CA LEU A 62 0.83 -2.55 3.79
C LEU A 62 1.35 -2.14 5.17
N LEU A 63 2.63 -2.38 5.44
CA LEU A 63 3.24 -2.22 6.76
C LEU A 63 4.04 -0.92 6.83
N HIS A 64 3.84 -0.15 7.89
CA HIS A 64 4.55 1.12 8.10
C HIS A 64 5.42 1.04 9.37
N ALA A 65 6.50 1.82 9.39
CA ALA A 65 7.43 1.83 10.53
C ALA A 65 6.85 2.56 11.77
N SER A 66 5.87 3.45 11.56
CA SER A 66 5.13 4.13 12.62
C SER A 66 3.85 4.78 12.07
N PRO A 67 2.88 5.13 12.93
CA PRO A 67 1.68 5.87 12.52
C PRO A 67 2.01 7.25 11.92
N ALA A 68 3.06 7.90 12.43
CA ALA A 68 3.54 9.18 11.90
C ALA A 68 4.06 9.04 10.46
N HIS A 69 4.72 7.92 10.15
CA HIS A 69 5.20 7.63 8.81
C HIS A 69 4.03 7.44 7.82
N LEU A 70 2.98 6.70 8.22
CA LEU A 70 1.77 6.56 7.42
C LEU A 70 1.07 7.90 7.19
N LEU A 71 0.89 8.71 8.24
CA LEU A 71 0.26 10.03 8.15
C LEU A 71 1.00 10.96 7.19
N ALA A 72 2.33 10.99 7.23
CA ALA A 72 3.15 11.81 6.34
C ALA A 72 3.01 11.42 4.86
N ASN A 73 2.70 10.14 4.56
CA ASN A 73 2.56 9.64 3.19
C ASN A 73 1.10 9.58 2.71
N ALA A 74 0.12 9.63 3.61
CA ALA A 74 -1.29 9.46 3.28
C ALA A 74 -1.78 10.45 2.21
N LEU A 75 -1.46 11.75 2.37
CA LEU A 75 -1.89 12.77 1.41
C LEU A 75 -1.16 12.65 0.06
N PRO A 76 0.19 12.57 -0.02
CA PRO A 76 0.87 12.32 -1.28
C PRO A 76 0.39 11.06 -1.99
N LEU A 77 0.24 9.95 -1.25
CA LEU A 77 -0.24 8.68 -1.80
C LEU A 77 -1.66 8.80 -2.34
N PHE A 78 -2.56 9.43 -1.59
CA PHE A 78 -3.94 9.67 -2.03
C PHE A 78 -3.98 10.44 -3.35
N VAL A 79 -3.23 11.54 -3.46
CA VAL A 79 -3.18 12.35 -4.68
C VAL A 79 -2.64 11.53 -5.85
N LEU A 80 -1.55 10.78 -5.66
CA LEU A 80 -0.95 9.95 -6.71
C LEU A 80 -1.89 8.83 -7.16
N LEU A 81 -2.61 8.18 -6.24
CA LEU A 81 -3.61 7.17 -6.59
C LEU A 81 -4.78 7.78 -7.38
N VAL A 82 -5.25 8.98 -7.00
CA VAL A 82 -6.32 9.67 -7.75
C VAL A 82 -5.88 9.96 -9.17
N LEU A 83 -4.68 10.49 -9.36
CA LEU A 83 -4.11 10.74 -10.69
C LEU A 83 -3.95 9.43 -11.48
N LEU A 84 -3.45 8.38 -10.83
CA LEU A 84 -3.26 7.07 -11.44
C LEU A 84 -4.58 6.47 -11.94
N PHE A 85 -5.63 6.50 -11.12
CA PHE A 85 -6.94 5.91 -11.46
C PHE A 85 -7.81 6.79 -12.38
N TRP A 86 -7.58 8.11 -12.40
CA TRP A 86 -8.32 9.02 -13.28
C TRP A 86 -7.75 9.02 -14.71
N ASP A 87 -6.43 9.10 -14.88
CA ASP A 87 -5.89 9.23 -16.24
C ASP A 87 -6.09 7.95 -17.07
N ARG A 88 -6.71 8.13 -18.23
CA ARG A 88 -6.99 7.06 -19.21
C ARG A 88 -5.76 6.47 -19.87
N HIS A 89 -4.62 7.16 -19.85
CA HIS A 89 -3.37 6.70 -20.45
C HIS A 89 -2.52 5.88 -19.48
N TYR A 90 -2.88 5.86 -18.20
CA TYR A 90 -2.17 5.07 -17.21
C TYR A 90 -2.74 3.66 -17.11
N TYR A 91 -1.92 2.75 -16.57
CA TYR A 91 -2.24 1.34 -16.38
C TYR A 91 -2.23 1.01 -14.87
N PRO A 92 -3.26 1.39 -14.09
CA PRO A 92 -3.21 1.36 -12.63
C PRO A 92 -2.80 0.01 -12.04
N ALA A 93 -3.38 -1.09 -12.55
CA ALA A 93 -3.10 -2.43 -12.06
C ALA A 93 -1.64 -2.84 -12.30
N LEU A 94 -1.12 -2.57 -13.50
CA LEU A 94 0.26 -2.89 -13.84
C LEU A 94 1.25 -2.01 -13.09
N THR A 95 0.98 -0.70 -12.99
CA THR A 95 1.81 0.24 -12.23
C THR A 95 1.89 -0.15 -10.77
N LEU A 96 0.75 -0.44 -10.13
CA LEU A 96 0.71 -0.87 -8.72
C LEU A 96 1.40 -2.22 -8.54
N ALA A 97 1.16 -3.21 -9.40
CA ALA A 97 1.84 -4.50 -9.33
C ALA A 97 3.36 -4.35 -9.49
N SER A 98 3.80 -3.49 -10.42
CA SER A 98 5.22 -3.23 -10.64
C SER A 98 5.86 -2.57 -9.43
N ILE A 99 5.23 -1.55 -8.86
CA ILE A 99 5.71 -0.92 -7.62
C ILE A 99 5.73 -1.95 -6.49
N TRP A 100 4.69 -2.77 -6.35
CA TRP A 100 4.59 -3.75 -5.27
C TRP A 100 5.75 -4.75 -5.28
N PHE A 101 6.05 -5.34 -6.42
CA PHE A 101 7.06 -6.41 -6.52
C PHE A 101 8.47 -5.88 -6.72
N PHE A 102 8.65 -4.70 -7.31
CA PHE A 102 9.96 -4.20 -7.69
C PHE A 102 10.49 -3.04 -6.83
N SER A 103 9.65 -2.36 -6.03
CA SER A 103 10.12 -1.24 -5.19
C SER A 103 11.10 -1.64 -4.09
N GLY A 104 11.07 -2.90 -3.66
CA GLY A 104 11.97 -3.48 -2.66
C GLY A 104 13.20 -4.19 -3.24
N LEU A 105 13.44 -4.15 -4.56
CA LEU A 105 14.65 -4.75 -5.12
C LEU A 105 15.87 -3.92 -4.74
N GLY A 106 16.85 -4.55 -4.10
CA GLY A 106 18.12 -3.91 -3.72
C GLY A 106 18.12 -3.30 -2.31
N THR A 107 17.09 -3.52 -1.50
CA THR A 107 17.07 -3.25 -0.05
C THR A 107 17.51 -4.46 0.77
#